data_AF-A0A0P9DMV7-F1
#
_entry.id   AF-A0A0P9DMV7-F1
#
_cell.length_a   1.000
_cell.length_b   1.000
_cell.length_c   1.000
_cell.angle_alpha   90.00
_cell.angle_beta   90.00
_cell.angle_gamma   90.00
#
_symmetry.space_group_name_H-M   'P 1'
#
loop_
_entity.id
_entity.type
_entity.pdbx_description
1 polymer ?
#
loop_
_entity_poly.entity_id
_entity_poly.type
_entity_poly.pdbx_seq_one_letter_code
_entity_poly.pdbx_strand_id
1 'polypeptide(L)' 'MADELRINMLGPLHIIRGGHALPESVWRSRQERRLLGILLAARGRRVSSEQLIDWLWPEAHAHAAATTLRSTV' A
#
# COMPACT_ATOMS: atom_id res chain seq x y z
N MET A 1 23.62 4.34 -5.59
CA MET A 1 22.90 5.56 -5.20
C MET A 1 21.47 5.18 -4.91
N ALA A 2 20.96 5.45 -3.70
CA ALA A 2 19.56 5.16 -3.39
C ALA A 2 18.68 6.16 -4.13
N ASP A 3 17.73 5.64 -4.91
CA ASP A 3 16.83 6.45 -5.70
C ASP A 3 15.89 7.26 -4.80
N GLU A 4 15.71 8.56 -5.04
CA GLU A 4 14.89 9.42 -4.17
C GLU A 4 13.42 8.97 -4.23
N LEU A 5 12.83 8.65 -3.08
CA LEU A 5 11.43 8.26 -2.96
C LEU A 5 10.63 9.40 -2.32
N ARG A 6 9.70 9.98 -3.08
CA ARG A 6 8.77 11.01 -2.62
C ARG A 6 7.35 10.48 -2.67
N ILE A 7 6.58 10.74 -1.62
CA ILE A 7 5.24 10.20 -1.44
C ILE A 7 4.31 11.34 -1.02
N ASN A 8 3.26 11.58 -1.81
CA ASN A 8 2.24 12.58 -1.52
C ASN A 8 0.93 11.87 -1.15
N MET A 9 0.39 12.20 0.03
CA MET A 9 -0.86 11.62 0.55
C MET A 9 -1.97 12.65 0.79
N LEU A 10 -1.68 13.94 0.66
CA LEU A 10 -2.65 15.03 0.80
C LEU A 10 -3.42 15.19 -0.52
N GLY A 11 -4.26 14.21 -0.82
CA GLY A 11 -4.91 14.02 -2.12
C GLY A 11 -4.79 12.57 -2.59
N PRO A 12 -4.85 12.30 -3.91
CA PRO A 12 -4.58 10.97 -4.43
C PRO A 12 -3.16 10.51 -4.05
N LEU A 13 -3.01 9.24 -3.65
CA LEU A 13 -1.69 8.69 -3.32
C LEU A 13 -0.78 8.73 -4.55
N HIS A 14 0.24 9.58 -4.53
CA HIS A 14 1.20 9.73 -5.63
C HIS A 14 2.59 9.38 -5.14
N ILE A 15 3.27 8.48 -5.85
CA ILE A 15 4.62 8.03 -5.54
C ILE A 15 5.55 8.40 -6.69
N ILE A 16 6.67 9.04 -6.35
CA ILE A 16 7.71 9.43 -7.28
C ILE A 16 8.99 8.74 -6.85
N ARG A 17 9.60 7.97 -7.74
CA ARG A 17 10.87 7.26 -7.51
C ARG A 17 11.88 7.73 -8.54
N GLY A 18 12.99 8.31 -8.09
CA GLY A 18 14.03 8.79 -9.01
C GLY A 18 13.55 9.85 -9.99
N GLY A 19 12.66 10.74 -9.54
CA GLY A 19 12.03 11.74 -10.40
C GLY A 19 10.90 11.21 -11.30
N HIS A 20 10.64 9.91 -11.32
CA HIS A 20 9.58 9.30 -12.14
C HIS A 20 8.34 8.98 -11.30
N ALA A 21 7.19 9.54 -11.71
CA ALA A 21 5.91 9.19 -11.14
C ALA A 21 5.57 7.72 -11.46
N LEU A 22 5.19 6.95 -10.44
CA LEU A 22 4.69 5.59 -10.62
C LEU A 22 3.23 5.65 -11.08
N PRO A 23 2.91 5.15 -12.29
CA PRO A 23 1.56 5.16 -12.80
C PRO A 23 0.68 4.16 -12.05
N GLU A 24 -0.65 4.35 -12.13
CA GLU A 24 -1.59 3.48 -11.42
C GLU A 24 -1.54 2.02 -11.90
N SER A 25 -1.08 1.80 -13.14
CA SER A 25 -0.91 0.47 -13.74
C SER A 25 0.17 -0.39 -13.08
N VAL A 26 1.05 0.20 -12.26
CA VAL A 26 2.04 -0.58 -11.49
C VAL A 26 1.37 -1.36 -10.35
N TRP A 27 0.21 -0.90 -9.87
CA TRP A 27 -0.55 -1.61 -8.86
C TRP A 27 -1.32 -2.75 -9.51
N ARG A 28 -1.21 -3.97 -8.95
CA ARG A 28 -1.99 -5.11 -9.43
C ARG A 28 -3.46 -4.97 -9.02
N SER A 29 -3.71 -4.29 -7.91
CA SER A 29 -5.07 -4.01 -7.44
C SER A 29 -5.18 -2.67 -6.73
N ARG A 30 -6.42 -2.14 -6.66
CA ARG A 30 -6.74 -0.96 -5.85
C ARG A 30 -6.45 -1.18 -4.36
N GLN A 31 -6.46 -2.44 -3.89
CA GLN A 31 -6.19 -2.80 -2.51
C GLN A 31 -4.71 -2.72 -2.14
N GLU A 32 -3.80 -3.12 -3.03
CA GLU A 32 -2.35 -2.95 -2.80
C GLU A 32 -1.98 -1.47 -2.59
N ARG A 33 -2.58 -0.59 -3.41
CA ARG A 33 -2.40 0.85 -3.27
C ARG A 33 -2.97 1.39 -1.95
N ARG A 34 -4.14 0.89 -1.53
CA ARG A 34 -4.75 1.26 -0.24
C ARG A 34 -3.92 0.76 0.94
N LEU A 35 -3.42 -0.47 0.89
CA LEU A 35 -2.53 -1.04 1.90
C LEU A 35 -1.32 -0.15 2.10
N LEU A 36 -0.66 0.24 1.00
CA LEU A 36 0.48 1.13 1.09
C LEU A 36 0.10 2.48 1.70
N GLY A 37 -1.04 3.07 1.30
CA GLY A 37 -1.55 4.30 1.91
C GLY A 37 -1.74 4.19 3.43
N ILE A 38 -2.29 3.07 3.90
CA ILE A 38 -2.47 2.79 5.34
C ILE A 38 -1.11 2.69 6.04
N LEU A 39 -0.17 1.91 5.49
CA LEU A 39 1.16 1.73 6.09
C LEU A 39 1.94 3.06 6.14
N LEU A 40 1.78 3.90 5.13
CA LEU A 40 2.37 5.24 5.09
C LEU A 40 1.73 6.18 6.10
N ALA A 41 0.41 6.14 6.26
CA ALA A 41 -0.31 6.94 7.26
C ALA A 41 0.03 6.48 8.70
N ALA A 42 0.23 5.18 8.89
CA ALA A 42 0.63 4.58 10.15
C ALA A 42 2.15 4.54 10.36
N ARG A 43 2.94 5.28 9.57
CA ARG A 43 4.42 5.24 9.63
C ARG A 43 4.91 5.43 11.07
N GLY A 44 5.78 4.52 11.51
CA GLY A 44 6.32 4.51 12.88
C GLY A 44 5.42 3.81 13.91
N ARG A 45 4.29 3.24 13.50
CA ARG A 45 3.40 2.42 14.32
C ARG A 45 3.23 1.05 13.68
N ARG A 46 3.03 0.01 14.50
CA ARG A 46 2.66 -1.32 14.02
C ARG A 46 1.16 -1.33 13.75
N VAL A 47 0.75 -1.79 12.57
CA VAL A 47 -0.64 -2.13 12.27
C VAL A 47 -0.72 -3.65 12.22
N SER A 48 -1.67 -4.25 12.94
CA SER A 48 -1.82 -5.72 12.93
C SER A 48 -2.38 -6.18 11.59
N SER A 49 -2.05 -7.40 11.17
CA SER A 49 -2.61 -8.00 9.96
C SER A 49 -4.14 -8.09 10.03
N GLU A 50 -4.71 -8.33 11.22
CA GLU A 50 -6.16 -8.34 11.44
C GLU A 50 -6.79 -6.98 11.13
N GLN A 51 -6.24 -5.88 11.66
CA GLN A 51 -6.72 -4.53 11.34
C GLN A 51 -6.58 -4.18 9.85
N LEU A 52 -5.49 -4.61 9.21
CA LEU A 52 -5.31 -4.43 7.77
C LEU A 52 -6.35 -5.21 6.97
N ILE A 53 -6.67 -6.44 7.39
CA ILE A 53 -7.71 -7.26 6.75
C ILE A 53 -9.07 -6.58 6.87
N ASP A 54 -9.45 -6.12 8.06
CA ASP A 54 -10.73 -5.44 8.30
C ASP A 54 -10.87 -4.16 7.46
N TRP A 55 -9.80 -3.35 7.33
CA TRP A 55 -9.83 -2.11 6.56
C TRP A 55 -9.80 -2.31 5.04
N LEU A 56 -9.13 -3.35 4.56
CA LEU A 56 -8.92 -3.58 3.12
C LEU A 56 -9.94 -4.54 2.51
N TRP A 57 -10.42 -5.52 3.28
CA TRP A 57 -11.33 -6.59 2.87
C TRP A 57 -12.47 -6.81 3.89
N PRO A 58 -13.31 -5.81 4.18
CA PRO A 58 -14.42 -5.97 5.12
C PRO A 58 -15.45 -7.05 4.71
N GLU A 59 -15.48 -7.43 3.43
CA GLU A 59 -16.49 -8.33 2.82
C GLU A 59 -15.89 -9.61 2.17
N ALA A 60 -14.56 -9.83 2.26
CA ALA A 60 -13.89 -10.87 1.46
C ALA A 60 -13.05 -11.84 2.30
N HIS A 61 -13.06 -13.12 1.90
CA HIS A 61 -12.44 -14.23 2.62
C HIS A 61 -10.93 -14.01 2.85
N ALA A 62 -10.55 -13.86 4.12
CA ALA A 62 -9.22 -13.50 4.64
C ALA A 62 -8.01 -14.29 4.10
N HIS A 63 -8.24 -15.45 3.47
CA HIS A 63 -7.18 -16.34 2.99
C HIS A 63 -6.46 -15.83 1.73
N ALA A 64 -7.15 -15.11 0.85
CA ALA A 64 -6.54 -14.49 -0.33
C ALA A 64 -5.69 -13.25 0.03
N ALA A 65 -6.15 -12.49 1.03
CA ALA A 65 -5.51 -11.26 1.50
C ALA A 65 -4.10 -11.48 2.06
N ALA A 66 -3.89 -12.56 2.85
CA ALA A 66 -2.59 -12.91 3.41
C ALA A 66 -1.56 -13.31 2.34
N THR A 67 -2.02 -13.99 1.28
CA THR A 67 -1.18 -14.42 0.15
C THR A 67 -0.72 -13.22 -0.68
N THR A 68 -1.60 -12.24 -0.92
CA THR A 68 -1.23 -11.00 -1.62
C THR A 68 -0.22 -10.17 -0.82
N LEU A 69 -0.40 -10.06 0.51
CA LEU A 69 0.47 -9.26 1.38
C LEU A 69 1.91 -9.79 1.41
N ARG A 70 2.10 -11.11 1.35
CA ARG A 70 3.43 -11.75 1.28
C ARG A 70 4.14 -11.56 -0.06
N SER A 71 3.40 -11.25 -1.12
CA SER A 71 3.96 -11.04 -2.46
C SER A 71 4.36 -9.57 -2.74
N THR A 72 3.98 -8.64 -1.86
CA THR A 72 4.18 -7.19 -2.02
C THR A 72 5.32 -6.65 -1.13
N VAL A 73 5.79 -7.41 -0.14
CA VAL A 73 6.98 -7.10 0.69
C VAL A 73 8.20 -7.81 0.13
#